data_AF-A0A368A6I3-F1
#
_entry.id   AF-A0A368A6I3-F1
#
_cell.length_a   1.000
_cell.length_b   1.000
_cell.length_c   1.000
_cell.angle_alpha   90.00
_cell.angle_beta   90.00
_cell.angle_gamma   90.00
#
_symmetry.space_group_name_H-M   'P 1'
#
loop_
_entity.id
_entity.type
_entity.pdbx_description
1 polymer ?
#
loop_
_entity_poly.entity_id
_entity_poly.type
_entity_poly.pdbx_seq_one_letter_code
_entity_poly.pdbx_strand_id
1 'polypeptide(L)'
;MRVYQSKSFLIISTTLSIAILYFGYSYLWNQRKAAYISHTFLQAHKIANQADYDAAMIKLDEVKKSRFATYPTLAQMREASILVKQNKPKCAVAIFDAVATNPSTPTILKDIASIRSAYILVDIGSFTDVEQHVRSFIKDNHPLHFAAEETLGLSAWKARKIEDAIYYFKKISQDTKAMSSGFHQRAKIMLNLLYSLKKQGR
;
A
#
# COMPACT_ATOMS: atom_id res chain seq x y z
N MET A 1 -46.71 -0.42 46.93
CA MET A 1 -45.78 -0.85 45.86
C MET A 1 -45.33 0.28 44.92
N ARG A 2 -45.26 1.56 45.34
CA ARG A 2 -44.89 2.69 44.46
C ARG A 2 -43.44 3.22 44.66
N VAL A 3 -42.77 2.80 45.73
CA VAL A 3 -41.44 3.30 46.16
C VAL A 3 -40.27 2.57 45.49
N TYR A 4 -40.48 1.36 44.95
CA TYR A 4 -39.43 0.58 44.28
C TYR A 4 -39.16 1.05 42.84
N GLN A 5 -40.19 1.59 42.17
CA GLN A 5 -40.08 2.11 40.81
C GLN A 5 -39.16 3.34 40.77
N SER A 6 -39.26 4.29 41.72
CA SER A 6 -38.46 5.53 41.69
C SER A 6 -36.96 5.31 41.92
N LYS A 7 -36.57 4.34 42.75
CA LYS A 7 -35.16 4.01 42.99
C LYS A 7 -34.51 3.30 41.80
N SER A 8 -35.26 2.47 41.07
CA SER A 8 -34.78 1.82 39.85
C SER A 8 -34.50 2.81 38.71
N PHE A 9 -35.32 3.86 38.55
CA PHE A 9 -35.05 4.91 37.55
C PHE A 9 -33.77 5.72 37.85
N LEU A 10 -33.42 5.94 39.12
CA LEU A 10 -32.19 6.64 39.51
C LEU A 10 -30.91 5.82 39.22
N ILE A 11 -30.97 4.49 39.37
CA ILE A 11 -29.84 3.59 39.08
C ILE A 11 -29.60 3.47 37.57
N ILE A 12 -30.68 3.44 36.77
CA ILE A 12 -30.58 3.39 35.30
C ILE A 12 -30.05 4.74 34.75
N SER A 13 -30.49 5.87 35.32
CA SER A 13 -30.00 7.20 34.91
C SER A 13 -28.52 7.43 35.21
N THR A 14 -28.04 6.96 36.37
CA THR A 14 -26.63 7.10 36.78
C THR A 14 -25.70 6.24 35.92
N THR A 15 -26.05 4.98 35.67
CA THR A 15 -25.27 4.10 34.78
C THR A 15 -25.21 4.60 33.35
N LEU A 16 -26.33 5.11 32.81
CA LEU A 16 -26.36 5.70 31.47
C LEU A 16 -25.50 6.97 31.36
N SER A 17 -25.50 7.81 32.41
CA SER A 17 -24.68 9.03 32.45
C SER A 17 -23.18 8.71 32.47
N ILE A 18 -22.76 7.69 33.24
CA ILE A 18 -21.36 7.23 33.26
C ILE A 18 -20.96 6.66 31.89
N ALA A 19 -21.85 5.89 31.25
CA ALA A 19 -21.61 5.39 29.90
C ALA A 19 -21.46 6.55 28.90
N ILE A 20 -22.38 7.52 28.89
CA ILE A 20 -22.31 8.70 27.99
C ILE A 20 -21.06 9.53 28.26
N LEU A 21 -20.65 9.71 29.52
CA LEU A 21 -19.43 10.43 29.88
C LEU A 21 -18.17 9.68 29.39
N TYR A 22 -18.13 8.36 29.56
CA TYR A 22 -17.05 7.50 29.09
C TYR A 22 -16.99 7.45 27.55
N PHE A 23 -18.13 7.29 26.89
CA PHE A 23 -18.26 7.32 25.42
C PHE A 23 -17.91 8.71 24.86
N GLY A 24 -18.35 9.80 25.50
CA GLY A 24 -18.03 11.17 25.09
C GLY A 24 -16.55 11.52 25.28
N TYR A 25 -15.95 11.13 26.41
CA TYR A 25 -14.54 11.32 26.68
C TYR A 25 -13.67 10.51 25.71
N SER A 26 -13.98 9.23 25.51
CA SER A 26 -13.25 8.38 24.55
C SER A 26 -13.40 8.87 23.11
N TYR A 27 -14.58 9.37 22.70
CA TYR A 27 -14.81 9.93 21.36
C TYR A 27 -13.99 11.21 21.12
N LEU A 28 -14.02 12.18 22.05
CA LEU A 28 -13.26 13.43 21.95
C LEU A 28 -11.74 13.19 22.00
N TRP A 29 -11.28 12.25 22.82
CA TRP A 29 -9.86 11.88 22.91
C TRP A 29 -9.37 11.19 21.63
N ASN A 30 -10.20 10.32 21.04
CA ASN A 30 -9.91 9.65 19.77
C ASN A 30 -9.80 10.64 18.61
N GLN A 31 -10.64 11.68 18.56
CA GLN A 31 -10.55 12.70 17.51
C GLN A 31 -9.26 13.52 17.60
N ARG A 32 -8.87 13.96 18.81
CA ARG A 32 -7.60 14.69 19.02
C ARG A 32 -6.39 13.83 18.68
N LYS A 33 -6.40 12.55 19.09
CA LYS A 33 -5.34 11.60 18.76
C LYS A 33 -5.27 11.34 17.24
N ALA A 34 -6.41 11.18 16.58
CA ALA A 34 -6.48 11.01 15.12
C ALA A 34 -5.87 12.20 14.38
N ALA A 35 -6.26 13.42 14.76
CA ALA A 35 -5.76 14.65 14.16
C ALA A 35 -4.23 14.78 14.34
N TYR A 36 -3.74 14.51 15.55
CA TYR A 36 -2.31 14.54 15.85
C TYR A 36 -1.49 13.54 15.02
N ILE A 37 -1.93 12.28 14.97
CA ILE A 37 -1.22 11.23 14.22
C ILE A 37 -1.29 11.49 12.71
N SER A 38 -2.44 11.95 12.22
CA SER A 38 -2.59 12.36 10.81
C SER A 38 -1.63 13.49 10.46
N HIS A 39 -1.59 14.55 11.27
CA HIS A 39 -0.67 15.67 11.07
C HIS A 39 0.79 15.23 11.11
N THR A 40 1.16 14.37 12.06
CA THR A 40 2.52 13.84 12.19
C THR A 40 2.91 13.02 10.96
N PHE A 41 2.00 12.20 10.43
CA PHE A 41 2.23 11.45 9.19
C PHE A 41 2.41 12.37 7.97
N LEU A 42 1.58 13.41 7.84
CA LEU A 42 1.70 14.40 6.77
C LEU A 42 3.00 15.21 6.87
N GLN A 43 3.41 15.55 8.09
CA GLN A 43 4.69 16.21 8.33
C GLN A 43 5.85 15.32 7.91
N ALA A 44 5.85 14.03 8.29
CA ALA A 44 6.85 13.07 7.85
C ALA A 44 6.91 12.96 6.32
N HIS A 45 5.74 12.96 5.65
CA HIS A 45 5.66 12.96 4.21
C HIS A 45 6.32 14.20 3.58
N LYS A 46 6.04 15.39 4.12
CA LYS A 46 6.63 16.66 3.66
C LYS A 46 8.14 16.70 3.85
N ILE A 47 8.63 16.31 5.02
CA ILE A 47 10.07 16.26 5.33
C ILE A 47 10.78 15.30 4.37
N ALA A 48 10.22 14.11 4.13
CA ALA A 48 10.77 13.15 3.16
C ALA A 48 10.82 13.70 1.72
N ASN A 49 9.85 14.54 1.32
CA ASN A 49 9.86 15.17 0.00
C ASN A 49 10.95 16.27 -0.11
N GLN A 50 11.44 16.79 1.01
CA GLN A 50 12.60 17.68 1.09
C GLN A 50 13.93 16.91 1.18
N ALA A 51 13.90 15.59 1.00
CA ALA A 51 15.04 14.67 1.09
C ALA A 51 15.70 14.55 2.48
N ASP A 52 15.08 15.10 3.53
CA ASP A 52 15.50 14.87 4.92
C ASP A 52 14.93 13.54 5.42
N TYR A 53 15.54 12.44 4.99
CA TYR A 53 15.02 11.10 5.24
C TYR A 53 15.12 10.69 6.71
N ASP A 54 16.15 11.13 7.43
CA ASP A 54 16.37 10.73 8.82
C ASP A 54 15.33 11.40 9.73
N ALA A 55 15.06 12.70 9.56
CA ALA A 55 14.01 13.37 10.31
C ALA A 55 12.61 12.82 9.95
N ALA A 56 12.39 12.46 8.68
CA ALA A 56 11.14 11.80 8.29
C ALA A 56 10.97 10.44 8.96
N MET A 57 12.03 9.62 9.04
CA MET A 57 11.99 8.32 9.72
C MET A 57 11.66 8.45 11.21
N ILE A 58 12.20 9.46 11.90
CA ILE A 58 11.86 9.75 13.30
C ILE A 58 10.36 10.01 13.45
N LYS A 59 9.77 10.84 12.57
CA LYS A 59 8.33 11.14 12.60
C LYS A 59 7.47 9.94 12.25
N LEU A 60 7.92 9.08 11.32
CA LEU A 60 7.21 7.84 11.00
C LEU A 60 7.24 6.85 12.17
N ASP A 61 8.34 6.78 12.93
CA ASP A 61 8.43 5.93 14.10
C ASP A 61 7.44 6.33 15.21
N GLU A 62 7.24 7.64 15.39
CA GLU A 62 6.18 8.18 16.25
C GLU A 62 4.78 7.69 15.80
N VAL A 63 4.50 7.75 14.49
CA VAL A 63 3.23 7.27 13.92
C VAL A 63 3.08 5.75 14.11
N LYS A 64 4.13 4.96 13.91
CA LYS A 64 4.13 3.50 14.13
C LYS A 64 3.77 3.14 15.57
N LYS A 65 4.34 3.86 16.54
CA LYS A 65 4.11 3.64 17.98
C LYS A 65 2.70 4.01 18.44
N SER A 66 1.98 4.85 17.69
CA SER A 66 0.65 5.33 18.07
C SER A 66 -0.43 4.24 18.18
N ARG A 67 -0.25 3.14 17.42
CA ARG A 67 -1.20 2.03 17.25
C ARG A 67 -2.63 2.49 16.91
N PHE A 68 -2.76 3.64 16.24
CA PHE A 68 -4.04 4.24 15.93
C PHE A 68 -4.51 3.85 14.52
N ALA A 69 -5.59 3.09 14.43
CA ALA A 69 -6.17 2.62 13.16
C ALA A 69 -5.09 2.01 12.22
N THR A 70 -5.11 2.39 10.94
CA THR A 70 -4.17 1.88 9.90
C THR A 70 -2.90 2.72 9.77
N TYR A 71 -2.76 3.82 10.52
CA TYR A 71 -1.61 4.72 10.43
C TYR A 71 -0.25 4.03 10.65
N PRO A 72 -0.11 3.07 11.59
CA PRO A 72 1.14 2.33 11.73
C PRO A 72 1.56 1.60 10.45
N THR A 73 0.61 0.95 9.78
CA THR A 73 0.86 0.26 8.50
C THR A 73 1.21 1.26 7.40
N LEU A 74 0.49 2.39 7.32
CA LEU A 74 0.81 3.45 6.35
C LEU A 74 2.22 4.03 6.59
N ALA A 75 2.61 4.18 7.86
CA ALA A 75 3.95 4.64 8.21
C ALA A 75 5.03 3.63 7.80
N GLN A 76 4.81 2.32 7.99
CA GLN A 76 5.71 1.28 7.50
C GLN A 76 5.86 1.33 5.97
N MET A 77 4.75 1.46 5.22
CA MET A 77 4.81 1.57 3.76
C MET A 77 5.54 2.83 3.29
N ARG A 78 5.40 3.95 4.02
CA ARG A 78 6.14 5.18 3.73
C ARG A 78 7.62 5.05 4.05
N GLU A 79 7.97 4.40 5.16
CA GLU A 79 9.35 4.06 5.52
C GLU A 79 10.02 3.21 4.43
N ALA A 80 9.35 2.17 3.94
CA ALA A 80 9.82 1.37 2.82
C ALA A 80 10.10 2.23 1.58
N SER A 81 9.21 3.18 1.26
CA SER A 81 9.40 4.10 0.14
C SER A 81 10.62 5.02 0.31
N ILE A 82 10.92 5.44 1.55
CA ILE A 82 12.12 6.22 1.87
C ILE A 82 13.38 5.35 1.72
N LEU A 83 13.35 4.10 2.16
CA LEU A 83 14.48 3.18 2.03
C LEU A 83 14.87 2.95 0.56
N VAL A 84 13.91 2.89 -0.36
CA VAL A 84 14.22 2.87 -1.81
C VAL A 84 15.02 4.11 -2.22
N LYS A 85 14.63 5.31 -1.75
CA LYS A 85 15.34 6.57 -2.04
C LYS A 85 16.72 6.65 -1.40
N GLN A 86 16.91 5.98 -0.27
CA GLN A 86 18.22 5.82 0.38
C GLN A 86 19.07 4.69 -0.21
N ASN A 87 18.72 4.16 -1.41
CA ASN A 87 19.44 3.06 -2.06
C ASN A 87 19.48 1.76 -1.21
N LYS A 88 18.42 1.52 -0.42
CA LYS A 88 18.21 0.31 0.40
C LYS A 88 16.98 -0.48 -0.08
N PRO A 89 16.90 -0.89 -1.36
CA PRO A 89 15.69 -1.48 -1.93
C PRO A 89 15.36 -2.87 -1.34
N LYS A 90 16.37 -3.66 -0.94
CA LYS A 90 16.14 -4.94 -0.23
C LYS A 90 15.44 -4.75 1.12
N CYS A 91 15.81 -3.71 1.87
CA CYS A 91 15.15 -3.38 3.14
C CYS A 91 13.71 -2.93 2.90
N ALA A 92 13.46 -2.18 1.82
CA ALA A 92 12.12 -1.76 1.44
C ALA A 92 11.21 -2.95 1.09
N VAL A 93 11.72 -3.92 0.31
CA VAL A 93 11.03 -5.18 -0.01
C VAL A 93 10.63 -5.91 1.27
N ALA A 94 11.56 -6.12 2.20
CA ALA A 94 11.27 -6.79 3.47
C ALA A 94 10.14 -6.13 4.27
N ILE A 95 10.06 -4.79 4.28
CA ILE A 95 8.97 -4.07 4.95
C ILE A 95 7.65 -4.25 4.20
N PHE A 96 7.63 -4.14 2.87
CA PHE A 96 6.40 -4.37 2.09
C PHE A 96 5.89 -5.81 2.24
N ASP A 97 6.78 -6.80 2.25
CA ASP A 97 6.42 -8.21 2.42
C ASP A 97 5.86 -8.47 3.83
N ALA A 98 6.44 -7.86 4.86
CA ALA A 98 5.89 -7.91 6.22
C ALA A 98 4.48 -7.31 6.29
N VAL A 99 4.20 -6.22 5.55
CA VAL A 99 2.86 -5.64 5.46
C VAL A 99 1.89 -6.57 4.71
N ALA A 100 2.33 -7.15 3.59
CA ALA A 100 1.51 -8.03 2.75
C ALA A 100 1.10 -9.34 3.45
N THR A 101 1.98 -9.86 4.31
CA THR A 101 1.76 -11.12 5.04
C THR A 101 1.07 -10.95 6.39
N ASN A 102 1.05 -9.74 6.96
CA ASN A 102 0.48 -9.49 8.28
C ASN A 102 -1.05 -9.67 8.28
N PRO A 103 -1.62 -10.62 9.06
CA PRO A 103 -3.04 -10.91 9.05
C PRO A 103 -3.91 -9.71 9.45
N SER A 104 -3.41 -8.83 10.32
CA SER A 104 -4.12 -7.64 10.80
C SER A 104 -4.15 -6.49 9.79
N THR A 105 -3.39 -6.57 8.68
CA THR A 105 -3.43 -5.56 7.62
C THR A 105 -4.70 -5.70 6.78
N PRO A 106 -5.46 -4.62 6.51
CA PRO A 106 -6.57 -4.63 5.56
C PRO A 106 -6.14 -5.13 4.18
N THR A 107 -6.97 -5.93 3.52
CA THR A 107 -6.65 -6.59 2.24
C THR A 107 -6.11 -5.62 1.19
N ILE A 108 -6.75 -4.47 1.02
CA ILE A 108 -6.30 -3.45 0.06
C ILE A 108 -4.86 -2.97 0.32
N LEU A 109 -4.43 -2.86 1.58
CA LEU A 109 -3.06 -2.47 1.91
C LEU A 109 -2.08 -3.62 1.70
N LYS A 110 -2.50 -4.87 1.93
CA LYS A 110 -1.69 -6.06 1.60
C LYS A 110 -1.40 -6.11 0.11
N ASP A 111 -2.44 -5.91 -0.71
CA ASP A 111 -2.33 -5.99 -2.16
C ASP A 111 -1.43 -4.88 -2.72
N ILE A 112 -1.61 -3.64 -2.23
CA ILE A 112 -0.74 -2.52 -2.60
C ILE A 112 0.71 -2.78 -2.17
N ALA A 113 0.93 -3.32 -0.98
CA ALA A 113 2.28 -3.65 -0.51
C ALA A 113 2.94 -4.71 -1.40
N SER A 114 2.20 -5.77 -1.77
CA SER A 114 2.70 -6.83 -2.66
C SER A 114 3.09 -6.28 -4.04
N ILE A 115 2.25 -5.43 -4.64
CA ILE A 115 2.56 -4.75 -5.91
C ILE A 115 3.80 -3.84 -5.77
N ARG A 116 3.91 -3.07 -4.68
CA ARG A 116 5.06 -2.19 -4.45
C ARG A 116 6.36 -2.98 -4.28
N SER A 117 6.32 -4.10 -3.58
CA SER A 117 7.44 -5.04 -3.48
C SER A 117 7.84 -5.56 -4.86
N ALA A 118 6.86 -6.00 -5.66
CA ALA A 118 7.09 -6.49 -7.02
C ALA A 118 7.77 -5.46 -7.94
N TYR A 119 7.35 -4.19 -7.92
CA TYR A 119 8.02 -3.13 -8.70
C TYR A 119 9.48 -2.93 -8.29
N ILE A 120 9.81 -3.05 -7.01
CA ILE A 120 11.20 -2.96 -6.55
C ILE A 120 11.99 -4.19 -7.02
N LEU A 121 11.39 -5.37 -6.96
CA LEU A 121 12.00 -6.63 -7.40
C LEU A 121 12.26 -6.69 -8.91
N VAL A 122 11.52 -5.94 -9.73
CA VAL A 122 11.90 -5.73 -11.15
C VAL A 122 13.35 -5.21 -11.22
N ASP A 123 13.75 -4.31 -10.31
CA ASP A 123 15.06 -3.68 -10.34
C ASP A 123 16.17 -4.50 -9.67
N ILE A 124 15.85 -5.34 -8.71
CA ILE A 124 16.89 -6.01 -7.89
C ILE A 124 16.78 -7.53 -7.82
N GLY A 125 15.68 -8.11 -8.29
CA GLY A 125 15.34 -9.52 -8.15
C GLY A 125 15.25 -10.24 -9.50
N SER A 126 14.72 -11.46 -9.45
CA SER A 126 14.46 -12.31 -10.60
C SER A 126 13.01 -12.21 -11.09
N PHE A 127 12.74 -12.73 -12.29
CA PHE A 127 11.38 -12.87 -12.79
C PHE A 127 10.49 -13.70 -11.85
N THR A 128 11.02 -14.79 -11.30
CA THR A 128 10.32 -15.67 -10.37
C THR A 128 9.95 -14.93 -9.07
N ASP A 129 10.84 -14.07 -8.57
CA ASP A 129 10.54 -13.26 -7.39
C ASP A 129 9.35 -12.33 -7.69
N VAL A 130 9.37 -11.62 -8.82
CA VAL A 130 8.26 -10.73 -9.22
C VAL A 130 6.96 -11.53 -9.40
N GLU A 131 7.00 -12.66 -10.09
CA GLU A 131 5.84 -13.51 -10.34
C GLU A 131 5.20 -14.00 -9.03
N GLN A 132 6.00 -14.43 -8.06
CA GLN A 132 5.50 -14.87 -6.76
C GLN A 132 4.68 -13.81 -6.04
N HIS A 133 5.05 -12.53 -6.17
CA HIS A 133 4.37 -11.41 -5.52
C HIS A 133 3.06 -11.01 -6.19
N VAL A 134 2.90 -11.31 -7.49
CA VAL A 134 1.77 -10.76 -8.27
C VAL A 134 0.84 -11.80 -8.88
N ARG A 135 1.20 -13.09 -8.81
CA ARG A 135 0.41 -14.20 -9.43
C ARG A 135 -1.06 -14.24 -9.01
N SER A 136 -1.40 -13.83 -7.79
CA SER A 136 -2.78 -13.81 -7.30
C SER A 136 -3.62 -12.73 -7.99
N PHE A 137 -3.00 -11.65 -8.47
CA PHE A 137 -3.70 -10.53 -9.10
C PHE A 137 -3.97 -10.72 -10.59
N ILE A 138 -3.35 -11.72 -11.22
CA ILE A 138 -3.56 -12.00 -12.66
C ILE A 138 -4.74 -12.94 -12.88
N LYS A 139 -5.25 -13.54 -11.79
CA LYS A 139 -6.47 -14.36 -11.79
C LYS A 139 -7.70 -13.46 -11.63
N ASP A 140 -8.83 -13.94 -12.14
CA ASP A 140 -10.18 -13.44 -11.79
C ASP A 140 -10.43 -11.95 -12.03
N ASN A 141 -9.71 -11.32 -12.98
CA ASN A 141 -9.87 -9.89 -13.32
C ASN A 141 -9.70 -8.97 -12.10
N HIS A 142 -8.76 -9.31 -11.20
CA HIS A 142 -8.49 -8.56 -9.99
C HIS A 142 -8.29 -7.06 -10.28
N PRO A 143 -8.73 -6.11 -9.43
CA PRO A 143 -8.57 -4.67 -9.69
C PRO A 143 -7.12 -4.21 -9.97
N LEU A 144 -6.13 -4.99 -9.52
CA LEU A 144 -4.69 -4.72 -9.71
C LEU A 144 -4.03 -5.54 -10.83
N HIS A 145 -4.80 -6.27 -11.64
CA HIS A 145 -4.23 -7.14 -12.68
C HIS A 145 -3.32 -6.38 -13.67
N PHE A 146 -3.68 -5.15 -14.06
CA PHE A 146 -2.82 -4.33 -14.92
C PHE A 146 -1.47 -3.99 -14.29
N ALA A 147 -1.42 -3.73 -12.98
CA ALA A 147 -0.17 -3.49 -12.28
C ALA A 147 0.68 -4.77 -12.22
N ALA A 148 0.05 -5.92 -11.96
CA ALA A 148 0.71 -7.21 -11.96
C ALA A 148 1.31 -7.56 -13.34
N GLU A 149 0.52 -7.42 -14.40
CA GLU A 149 0.98 -7.64 -15.78
C GLU A 149 2.10 -6.68 -16.18
N GLU A 150 2.03 -5.41 -15.75
CA GLU A 150 3.10 -4.44 -16.01
C GLU A 150 4.39 -4.86 -15.32
N THR A 151 4.35 -5.26 -14.03
CA THR A 151 5.55 -5.73 -13.33
C THR A 151 6.17 -6.97 -13.97
N LEU A 152 5.34 -7.91 -14.43
CA LEU A 152 5.82 -9.09 -15.16
C LEU A 152 6.44 -8.73 -16.51
N GLY A 153 5.81 -7.84 -17.28
CA GLY A 153 6.33 -7.35 -18.55
C GLY A 153 7.68 -6.64 -18.39
N LEU A 154 7.82 -5.79 -17.37
CA LEU A 154 9.07 -5.10 -17.04
C LEU A 154 10.16 -6.09 -16.61
N SER A 155 9.82 -7.06 -15.75
CA SER A 155 10.77 -8.08 -15.30
C SER A 155 11.24 -8.98 -16.44
N ALA A 156 10.32 -9.41 -17.31
CA ALA A 156 10.63 -10.20 -18.51
C ALA A 156 11.55 -9.43 -19.47
N TRP A 157 11.27 -8.15 -19.70
CA TRP A 157 12.11 -7.29 -20.54
C TRP A 157 13.53 -7.21 -20.00
N LYS A 158 13.67 -6.98 -18.69
CA LYS A 158 14.98 -6.93 -18.04
C LYS A 158 15.73 -8.26 -18.09
N ALA A 159 15.00 -9.37 -17.98
CA ALA A 159 15.53 -10.72 -18.17
C ALA A 159 15.84 -11.07 -19.64
N ARG A 160 15.72 -10.11 -20.58
CA ARG A 160 15.88 -10.27 -22.03
C ARG A 160 14.92 -11.28 -22.67
N LYS A 161 13.81 -11.59 -21.99
CA LYS A 161 12.72 -12.44 -22.52
C LYS A 161 11.74 -11.56 -23.27
N ILE A 162 12.12 -11.15 -24.49
CA ILE A 162 11.39 -10.14 -25.27
C ILE A 162 9.97 -10.60 -25.62
N GLU A 163 9.80 -11.87 -25.99
CA GLU A 163 8.51 -12.48 -26.29
C GLU A 163 7.56 -12.43 -25.09
N ASP A 164 8.04 -12.80 -23.91
CA ASP A 164 7.26 -12.76 -22.66
C ASP A 164 6.89 -11.32 -22.29
N ALA A 165 7.83 -10.38 -22.44
CA ALA A 165 7.56 -8.97 -22.20
C ALA A 165 6.45 -8.44 -23.13
N ILE A 166 6.55 -8.75 -24.43
CA ILE A 166 5.52 -8.40 -25.42
C ILE A 166 4.18 -9.01 -25.04
N TYR A 167 4.15 -10.27 -24.61
CA TYR A 167 2.93 -10.95 -24.19
C TYR A 167 2.21 -10.18 -23.09
N TYR A 168 2.89 -9.82 -21.99
CA TYR A 168 2.25 -9.10 -20.88
C TYR A 168 1.80 -7.69 -21.26
N PHE A 169 2.62 -6.90 -21.95
CA PHE A 169 2.19 -5.57 -22.36
C PHE A 169 1.07 -5.59 -23.42
N LYS A 170 1.02 -6.63 -24.25
CA LYS A 170 -0.06 -6.80 -25.21
C LYS A 170 -1.39 -7.03 -24.50
N LYS A 171 -1.45 -7.86 -23.46
CA LYS A 171 -2.66 -8.05 -22.63
C LYS A 171 -3.21 -6.71 -22.14
N ILE A 172 -2.36 -5.89 -21.53
CA ILE A 172 -2.75 -4.54 -21.05
C ILE A 172 -3.26 -3.68 -22.22
N SER A 173 -2.54 -3.64 -23.35
CA SER A 173 -2.90 -2.77 -24.47
C SER A 173 -4.17 -3.16 -25.22
N GLN A 174 -4.59 -4.43 -25.09
CA GLN A 174 -5.76 -4.98 -25.77
C GLN A 174 -7.00 -4.97 -24.88
N ASP A 175 -6.84 -4.78 -23.57
CA ASP A 175 -7.96 -4.67 -22.65
C ASP A 175 -8.64 -3.29 -22.78
N THR A 176 -9.95 -3.30 -23.04
CA THR A 176 -10.75 -2.08 -23.19
C THR A 176 -10.83 -1.27 -21.90
N LYS A 177 -10.76 -1.92 -20.72
CA LYS A 177 -10.73 -1.27 -19.42
C LYS A 177 -9.42 -0.50 -19.18
N ALA A 178 -8.34 -0.89 -19.84
CA ALA A 178 -7.07 -0.18 -19.73
C ALA A 178 -7.04 1.11 -20.55
N MET A 179 -7.89 1.25 -21.59
CA MET A 179 -7.75 2.31 -22.61
C MET A 179 -7.75 3.74 -22.08
N SER A 180 -8.47 4.01 -20.99
CA SER A 180 -8.51 5.32 -20.30
C SER A 180 -7.49 5.46 -19.16
N SER A 181 -6.69 4.42 -18.92
CA SER A 181 -5.72 4.37 -17.83
C SER A 181 -4.29 4.66 -18.31
N GLY A 182 -3.44 5.11 -17.39
CA GLY A 182 -2.01 5.26 -17.67
C GLY A 182 -1.30 3.93 -18.01
N PHE A 183 -1.86 2.78 -17.63
CA PHE A 183 -1.27 1.47 -17.95
C PHE A 183 -1.29 1.21 -19.45
N HIS A 184 -2.36 1.57 -20.16
CA HIS A 184 -2.44 1.40 -21.61
C HIS A 184 -1.39 2.23 -22.35
N GLN A 185 -1.21 3.49 -21.95
CA GLN A 185 -0.20 4.36 -22.54
C GLN A 185 1.22 3.78 -22.34
N ARG A 186 1.56 3.37 -21.12
CA ARG A 186 2.88 2.79 -20.81
C ARG A 186 3.10 1.46 -21.53
N ALA A 187 2.08 0.60 -21.60
CA ALA A 187 2.13 -0.65 -22.34
C ALA A 187 2.40 -0.42 -23.83
N LYS A 188 1.73 0.56 -24.47
CA LYS A 188 2.00 0.91 -25.87
C LYS A 188 3.42 1.41 -26.10
N ILE A 189 3.94 2.25 -25.20
CA ILE A 189 5.33 2.72 -25.26
C ILE A 189 6.30 1.54 -25.20
N MET A 190 6.09 0.62 -24.25
CA MET A 190 6.91 -0.57 -24.10
C MET A 190 6.81 -1.50 -25.32
N LEU A 191 5.62 -1.73 -25.88
CA LEU A 191 5.45 -2.53 -27.09
C LEU A 191 6.21 -1.95 -28.27
N ASN A 192 6.14 -0.64 -28.49
CA ASN A 192 6.88 0.03 -29.55
C ASN A 192 8.39 -0.17 -29.40
N LEU A 193 8.91 -0.03 -28.17
CA LEU A 193 10.32 -0.28 -27.86
C LEU A 193 10.69 -1.74 -28.14
N LEU A 194 9.91 -2.70 -27.64
CA LEU A 194 10.17 -4.14 -27.76
C LEU A 194 10.13 -4.61 -29.22
N TYR A 195 9.19 -4.11 -30.02
CA TYR A 195 9.14 -4.41 -31.46
C TYR A 195 10.32 -3.83 -32.23
N SER A 196 10.80 -2.64 -31.86
CA SER A 196 12.02 -2.07 -32.44
C SER A 196 13.25 -2.94 -32.14
N LEU A 197 13.42 -3.37 -30.88
CA LEU A 197 14.51 -4.26 -30.48
C LEU A 197 14.48 -5.59 -31.23
N LYS A 198 13.29 -6.18 -31.40
CA LYS A 198 13.11 -7.43 -32.16
C LYS A 198 13.46 -7.27 -33.64
N LYS A 199 13.26 -6.08 -34.21
CA LYS A 199 13.63 -5.76 -35.60
C LYS A 199 15.14 -5.59 -35.76
N GLN A 200 15.83 -5.04 -34.75
CA GLN A 200 17.29 -4.82 -34.76
C GLN A 200 18.11 -6.07 -34.45
N GLY A 201 17.55 -7.02 -33.69
CA GLY A 201 18.18 -8.31 -33.39
C GLY A 201 17.97 -9.40 -34.44
N ARG A 202 17.38 -9.05 -35.59
CA ARG A 202 17.35 -9.86 -36.83
C ARG A 202 18.40 -9.32 -37.78
#